data_AF-A0A9N8VZ42-F1
#
_entry.id   AF-A0A9N8VZ42-F1
#
_cell.length_a   1.000
_cell.length_b   1.000
_cell.length_c   1.000
_cell.angle_alpha   90.00
_cell.angle_beta   90.00
_cell.angle_gamma   90.00
#
_symmetry.space_group_name_H-M   'P 1'
#
loop_
_entity.id
_entity.type
_entity.pdbx_description
1 polymer ?
#
loop_
_entity_poly.entity_id
_entity_poly.type
_entity_poly.pdbx_seq_one_letter_code
_entity_poly.pdbx_strand_id
1 'polypeptide(L)'
;MSNDDNVSPYGLTFTQIEASLGQKVIVHLKNGEIIDDGFLYNVDPVTLTVLLLKEGSGEGENVYKDSPPRKFKIIAIMQSIMESLEEHEQNQTKVKTGGAQDSIPKEKLDSLVTTRIHDFVNTSERMKARKRDVISFFEANRIQVIHTPEDPIIHVMDRAHISPPYVPDSILCDNEIMLKRVKDLILRIPLVY
;
A
#
# COMPACT_ATOMS: atom_id res chain seq x y z
N MET A 1 13.58 -9.82 40.83
CA MET A 1 12.82 -10.63 39.86
C MET A 1 13.00 -9.96 38.52
N SER A 2 13.42 -10.73 37.53
CA SER A 2 14.20 -10.34 36.36
C SER A 2 13.40 -9.52 35.32
N ASN A 3 14.01 -8.49 34.75
CA ASN A 3 13.46 -7.61 33.70
C ASN A 3 13.58 -8.27 32.30
N ASP A 4 12.84 -9.35 32.04
CA ASP A 4 12.86 -10.04 30.73
C ASP A 4 11.64 -9.72 29.82
N ASP A 5 10.86 -8.69 30.16
CA ASP A 5 9.50 -8.54 29.60
C ASP A 5 9.37 -7.65 28.34
N ASN A 6 10.43 -7.38 27.56
CA ASN A 6 10.24 -6.47 26.40
C ASN A 6 11.14 -6.70 25.19
N VAL A 7 11.73 -7.90 25.07
CA VAL A 7 12.50 -8.28 23.89
C VAL A 7 11.57 -8.97 22.90
N SER A 8 11.45 -8.42 21.69
CA SER A 8 10.71 -9.06 20.60
C SER A 8 11.39 -10.38 20.21
N PRO A 9 10.70 -11.28 19.50
CA PRO A 9 11.27 -12.52 18.95
C PRO A 9 12.48 -12.29 18.03
N TYR A 10 12.73 -11.04 17.62
CA TYR A 10 13.84 -10.63 16.78
C TYR A 10 15.08 -10.21 17.60
N GLY A 11 15.07 -10.36 18.93
CA GLY A 11 16.17 -9.93 19.79
C GLY A 11 16.24 -8.42 20.03
N LEU A 12 15.27 -7.65 19.52
CA LEU A 12 15.17 -6.20 19.66
C LEU A 12 14.03 -5.82 20.60
N THR A 13 14.23 -4.82 21.44
CA THR A 13 13.17 -4.19 22.24
C THR A 13 12.28 -3.30 21.37
N PHE A 14 11.05 -3.01 21.81
CA PHE A 14 10.19 -2.05 21.11
C PHE A 14 10.85 -0.68 20.92
N THR A 15 11.61 -0.20 21.90
CA THR A 15 12.35 1.07 21.80
C THR A 15 13.44 1.00 20.72
N GLN A 16 14.13 -0.14 20.58
CA GLN A 16 15.08 -0.34 19.49
C GLN A 16 14.36 -0.35 18.14
N ILE A 17 13.26 -1.09 18.02
CA ILE A 17 12.44 -1.13 16.80
C ILE A 17 11.97 0.28 16.40
N GLU A 18 11.49 1.08 17.35
CA GLU A 18 11.07 2.46 17.10
C GLU A 18 12.24 3.34 16.60
N ALA A 19 13.45 3.15 17.17
CA ALA A 19 14.66 3.84 16.72
C ALA A 19 15.13 3.39 15.33
N SER A 20 14.87 2.13 14.97
CA SER A 20 15.19 1.55 13.67
C SER A 20 14.23 1.96 12.55
N LEU A 21 13.08 2.59 12.86
CA LEU A 21 12.12 3.01 11.84
C LEU A 21 12.77 3.95 10.82
N GLY A 22 12.61 3.61 9.55
CA GLY A 22 13.18 4.30 8.40
C GLY A 22 14.65 4.01 8.12
N GLN A 23 15.30 3.16 8.90
CA GLN A 23 16.63 2.62 8.59
C GLN A 23 16.50 1.47 7.58
N LYS A 24 17.56 1.26 6.80
CA LYS A 24 17.71 -0.01 6.07
C LYS A 24 17.97 -1.15 7.05
N VAL A 25 17.31 -2.26 6.79
CA VAL A 25 17.41 -3.48 7.60
C VAL A 25 17.68 -4.68 6.72
N ILE A 26 18.36 -5.66 7.32
CA ILE A 26 18.58 -6.99 6.76
C ILE A 26 17.64 -7.93 7.51
N VAL A 27 16.81 -8.65 6.76
CA VAL A 27 15.90 -9.66 7.30
C VAL A 27 16.39 -11.03 6.91
N HIS A 28 16.64 -11.88 7.90
CA HIS A 28 16.94 -13.29 7.70
C HIS A 28 15.67 -14.11 7.83
N LEU A 29 15.36 -14.92 6.83
CA LEU A 29 14.21 -15.81 6.81
C LEU A 29 14.64 -17.22 7.21
N LYS A 30 13.75 -17.98 7.84
CA LYS A 30 14.02 -19.36 8.31
C LYS A 30 14.34 -20.35 7.20
N ASN A 31 14.03 -20.01 5.95
CA ASN A 31 14.39 -20.80 4.76
C ASN A 31 15.83 -20.52 4.28
N GLY A 32 16.57 -19.62 4.94
CA GLY A 32 17.91 -19.18 4.57
C GLY A 32 17.95 -18.01 3.58
N GLU A 33 16.79 -17.50 3.14
CA GLU A 33 16.71 -16.32 2.27
C GLU A 33 16.98 -15.04 3.07
N ILE A 34 17.61 -14.06 2.41
CA ILE A 34 17.98 -12.78 3.01
C ILE A 34 17.34 -11.66 2.19
N ILE A 35 16.70 -10.71 2.87
CA ILE A 35 16.15 -9.49 2.29
C ILE A 35 16.96 -8.30 2.83
N ASP A 36 17.75 -7.65 1.98
CA ASP A 36 18.71 -6.59 2.36
C ASP A 36 18.41 -5.22 1.70
N ASP A 37 17.33 -5.14 0.93
CA ASP A 37 16.95 -4.01 0.09
C ASP A 37 15.61 -3.37 0.52
N GLY A 38 15.46 -3.09 1.82
CA GLY A 38 14.24 -2.48 2.37
C GLY A 38 14.48 -1.55 3.56
N PHE A 39 13.66 -0.50 3.65
CA PHE A 39 13.59 0.37 4.82
C PHE A 39 12.53 -0.15 5.79
N LEU A 40 12.84 -0.24 7.08
CA LEU A 40 11.87 -0.61 8.09
C LEU A 40 10.77 0.46 8.18
N TYR A 41 9.56 0.13 7.75
CA TYR A 41 8.44 1.07 7.76
C TYR A 41 7.68 1.03 9.09
N ASN A 42 7.32 -0.17 9.52
CA ASN A 42 6.60 -0.38 10.77
C ASN A 42 6.72 -1.84 11.23
N VAL A 43 6.39 -2.10 12.49
CA VAL A 43 6.20 -3.45 13.03
C VAL A 43 4.82 -3.48 13.68
N ASP A 44 3.96 -4.42 13.30
CA ASP A 44 2.69 -4.62 13.98
C ASP A 44 2.98 -5.18 15.39
N PRO A 45 2.65 -4.47 16.49
CA PRO A 45 2.97 -4.94 17.83
C PRO A 45 2.21 -6.21 18.23
N VAL A 46 1.13 -6.58 17.53
CA VAL A 46 0.32 -7.76 17.84
C VAL A 46 0.86 -9.00 17.14
N THR A 47 0.96 -8.97 15.80
CA THR A 47 1.44 -10.12 15.02
C THR A 47 2.96 -10.13 14.84
N LEU A 48 3.62 -9.05 15.26
CA LEU A 48 5.05 -8.79 15.06
C LEU A 48 5.44 -8.76 13.58
N THR A 49 4.47 -8.62 12.68
CA THR A 49 4.72 -8.52 11.24
C THR A 49 5.57 -7.29 10.94
N VAL A 50 6.71 -7.51 10.28
CA VAL A 50 7.62 -6.46 9.86
C VAL A 50 7.17 -5.95 8.49
N LEU A 51 6.97 -4.64 8.39
CA LEU A 51 6.65 -3.96 7.14
C LEU A 51 7.89 -3.28 6.60
N LEU A 52 8.33 -3.67 5.40
CA LEU A 52 9.44 -3.03 4.69
C LEU A 52 8.92 -2.19 3.53
N LEU A 53 9.42 -0.97 3.39
CA LEU A 53 9.28 -0.19 2.15
C LEU A 53 10.48 -0.47 1.25
N LYS A 54 10.24 -1.04 0.07
CA LYS A 54 11.26 -1.33 -0.94
C LYS A 54 11.06 -0.44 -2.15
N GLU A 55 12.13 -0.03 -2.81
CA GLU A 55 12.03 0.57 -4.13
C GLU A 55 11.53 -0.49 -5.13
N GLY A 56 10.55 -0.14 -5.95
CA GLY A 56 10.10 -1.00 -7.03
C GLY A 56 11.19 -1.08 -8.08
N SER A 57 11.80 -2.25 -8.26
CA SER A 57 12.50 -2.56 -9.50
C SER A 57 11.49 -2.36 -10.62
N GLY A 58 11.80 -1.50 -11.60
CA GLY A 58 10.89 -1.18 -12.72
C GLY A 58 10.51 -2.38 -13.61
N GLU A 59 10.85 -3.59 -13.20
CA GLU A 59 10.61 -4.86 -13.87
C GLU A 59 9.72 -5.74 -12.99
N GLY A 60 8.46 -5.91 -13.42
CA GLY A 60 7.90 -7.27 -13.43
C GLY A 60 6.92 -7.74 -12.35
N GLU A 61 6.45 -6.93 -11.39
CA GLU A 61 5.46 -7.42 -10.39
C GLU A 61 4.29 -6.47 -10.16
N ASN A 62 3.71 -5.96 -11.25
CA ASN A 62 2.38 -5.37 -11.15
C ASN A 62 1.34 -6.49 -11.23
N VAL A 63 0.74 -6.84 -10.08
CA VAL A 63 -0.44 -7.73 -9.99
C VAL A 63 -1.57 -7.26 -10.94
N TYR A 64 -1.59 -5.97 -11.24
CA TYR A 64 -2.41 -5.34 -12.27
C TYR A 64 -1.52 -4.83 -13.41
N LYS A 65 -1.45 -5.56 -14.52
CA LYS A 65 -0.58 -5.29 -15.68
C LYS A 65 -0.65 -3.86 -16.26
N ASP A 66 -1.69 -3.09 -15.91
CA ASP A 66 -1.95 -1.73 -16.40
C ASP A 66 -1.79 -0.62 -15.33
N SER A 67 -1.27 -0.94 -14.13
CA SER A 67 -1.00 0.09 -13.11
C SER A 67 0.33 0.81 -13.38
N PRO A 68 0.42 2.13 -13.17
CA PRO A 68 1.68 2.85 -13.31
C PRO A 68 2.73 2.25 -12.37
N PRO A 69 4.01 2.14 -12.79
CA PRO A 69 5.06 1.59 -11.95
C PRO A 69 5.16 2.41 -10.66
N ARG A 70 4.78 1.80 -9.54
CA ARG A 70 4.93 2.44 -8.23
C ARG A 70 6.41 2.42 -7.88
N LYS A 71 6.97 3.60 -7.61
CA LYS A 71 8.37 3.75 -7.21
C LYS A 71 8.71 2.95 -5.95
N PHE A 72 7.72 2.66 -5.10
CA PHE A 72 7.90 1.89 -3.88
C PHE A 72 6.81 0.82 -3.71
N LYS A 73 7.17 -0.31 -3.09
CA LYS A 73 6.26 -1.38 -2.66
C LYS A 73 6.43 -1.66 -1.16
N ILE A 74 5.33 -2.02 -0.49
CA ILE A 74 5.36 -2.49 0.90
C ILE A 74 5.38 -4.01 0.88
N ILE A 75 6.35 -4.60 1.58
CA ILE A 75 6.40 -6.04 1.85
C ILE A 75 6.07 -6.26 3.32
N ALA A 76 5.11 -7.15 3.57
CA ALA A 76 4.78 -7.62 4.91
C ALA A 76 5.44 -8.98 5.14
N ILE A 77 6.30 -9.06 6.15
CA ILE A 77 7.03 -10.28 6.52
C ILE A 77 6.50 -10.75 7.87
N MET A 78 5.81 -11.88 7.87
CA MET A 78 5.23 -12.43 9.09
C MET A 78 6.32 -12.95 10.03
N GLN A 79 6.09 -12.83 11.34
CA GLN A 79 7.00 -13.34 12.37
C GLN A 79 7.29 -14.85 12.22
N SER A 80 6.30 -15.64 11.74
CA SER A 80 6.44 -17.09 11.61
C SER A 80 7.56 -17.52 10.64
N ILE A 81 7.86 -16.70 9.63
CA ILE A 81 8.86 -16.98 8.59
C ILE A 81 10.20 -16.28 8.83
N MET A 82 10.25 -15.34 9.77
CA MET A 82 11.45 -14.57 10.10
C MET A 82 12.32 -15.30 11.13
N GLU A 83 13.63 -15.27 10.92
CA GLU A 83 14.64 -15.76 11.84
C GLU A 83 15.25 -14.61 12.66
N SER A 84 15.71 -13.54 12.00
CA SER A 84 16.25 -12.35 12.67
C SER A 84 16.05 -11.07 11.86
N LEU A 85 16.19 -9.93 12.54
CA LEU A 85 16.15 -8.57 11.98
C LEU A 85 17.38 -7.81 12.44
N GLU A 86 18.18 -7.33 11.49
CA GLU A 86 19.42 -6.60 11.77
C GLU A 86 19.36 -5.22 11.10
N GLU A 87 19.83 -4.18 11.78
CA GLU A 87 20.09 -2.90 11.10
C GLU A 87 21.29 -3.07 10.17
N HIS A 88 21.24 -2.46 8.99
CA HIS A 88 22.40 -2.45 8.10
C HIS A 88 23.50 -1.56 8.73
N GLU A 89 24.36 -2.14 9.56
CA GLU A 89 25.44 -1.42 10.26
C GLU A 89 26.39 -0.76 9.26
N GLN A 90 26.23 0.55 9.05
CA GLN A 90 27.33 1.42 8.69
C GLN A 90 27.35 2.60 9.64
N ASN A 91 28.10 2.39 10.72
CA ASN A 91 28.50 3.39 11.69
C ASN A 91 28.82 4.74 11.04
N GLN A 92 28.03 5.75 11.42
CA GLN A 92 28.42 7.13 11.67
C GLN A 92 29.81 7.54 11.15
N THR A 93 29.95 7.76 9.84
CA THR A 93 30.91 8.75 9.35
C THR A 93 30.24 9.55 8.25
N LYS A 94 29.71 10.72 8.63
CA LYS A 94 29.29 11.77 7.70
C LYS A 94 30.46 12.13 6.78
N VAL A 95 30.52 11.56 5.59
CA VAL A 95 31.10 12.24 4.42
C VAL A 95 30.10 12.13 3.29
N LYS A 96 29.47 13.27 3.01
CA LYS A 96 28.63 13.50 1.84
C LYS A 96 29.47 13.23 0.58
N THR A 97 29.14 12.18 -0.17
CA THR A 97 29.18 12.20 -1.64
C THR A 97 28.49 10.96 -2.20
N GLY A 98 27.35 11.19 -2.87
CA GLY A 98 26.79 10.31 -3.91
C GLY A 98 26.37 8.89 -3.52
N GLY A 99 25.06 8.64 -3.52
CA GLY A 99 24.56 7.40 -4.15
C GLY A 99 24.03 6.26 -3.28
N ALA A 100 23.68 6.46 -2.01
CA ALA A 100 22.75 5.57 -1.30
C ALA A 100 22.20 6.31 -0.08
N GLN A 101 20.89 6.51 0.00
CA GLN A 101 20.28 7.10 1.20
C GLN A 101 19.96 5.94 2.14
N ASP A 102 20.80 5.70 3.16
CA ASP A 102 20.65 4.52 4.06
C ASP A 102 19.65 4.72 5.19
N SER A 103 19.10 5.93 5.28
CA SER A 103 18.02 6.29 6.21
C SER A 103 17.06 7.27 5.54
N ILE A 104 15.77 7.00 5.70
CA ILE A 104 14.69 7.88 5.29
C ILE A 104 13.92 8.29 6.55
N PRO A 105 13.74 9.60 6.82
CA PRO A 105 12.90 10.04 7.93
C PRO A 105 11.50 9.45 7.83
N LYS A 106 10.92 9.04 8.96
CA LYS A 106 9.58 8.43 9.02
C LYS A 106 8.52 9.30 8.34
N GLU A 107 8.58 10.62 8.48
CA GLU A 107 7.64 11.55 7.84
C GLU A 107 7.72 11.48 6.31
N LYS A 108 8.93 11.26 5.78
CA LYS A 108 9.15 11.07 4.34
C LYS A 108 8.64 9.70 3.92
N LEU A 109 8.84 8.63 4.69
CA LEU A 109 8.24 7.31 4.44
C LEU A 109 6.71 7.39 4.43
N ASP A 110 6.12 8.05 5.42
CA ASP A 110 4.68 8.24 5.52
C ASP A 110 4.14 9.03 4.33
N SER A 111 4.89 10.02 3.82
CA SER A 111 4.50 10.74 2.61
C SER A 111 4.52 9.88 1.33
N LEU A 112 5.35 8.82 1.31
CA LEU A 112 5.47 7.89 0.19
C LEU A 112 4.40 6.80 0.20
N VAL A 113 3.90 6.44 1.39
CA VAL A 113 2.90 5.38 1.59
C VAL A 113 1.49 5.94 1.71
N THR A 114 1.35 7.06 2.40
CA THR A 114 0.05 7.66 2.68
C THR A 114 -0.39 8.45 1.46
N THR A 115 -1.20 7.82 0.61
CA THR A 115 -2.04 8.61 -0.30
C THR A 115 -2.91 9.48 0.60
N ARG A 116 -2.75 10.80 0.46
CA ARG A 116 -3.40 11.84 1.26
C ARG A 116 -4.85 11.46 1.57
N ILE A 117 -5.20 11.13 2.81
CA ILE A 117 -6.55 10.66 3.17
C ILE A 117 -7.64 11.65 2.71
N HIS A 118 -7.30 12.95 2.65
CA HIS A 118 -8.17 14.00 2.12
C HIS A 118 -8.56 13.81 0.65
N ASP A 119 -7.75 13.11 -0.14
CA ASP A 119 -8.02 12.82 -1.54
C ASP A 119 -9.18 11.82 -1.71
N PHE A 120 -9.45 10.99 -0.69
CA PHE A 120 -10.51 9.98 -0.74
C PHE A 120 -11.82 10.41 -0.06
N VAL A 121 -11.90 11.64 0.43
CA VAL A 121 -13.16 12.18 0.96
C VAL A 121 -14.12 12.42 -0.21
N ASN A 122 -15.40 12.07 -0.07
CA ASN A 122 -16.41 12.23 -1.12
C ASN A 122 -16.52 13.66 -1.66
N THR A 123 -16.24 14.65 -0.82
CA THR A 123 -16.24 16.08 -1.17
C THR A 123 -14.99 16.54 -1.90
N SER A 124 -13.93 15.72 -1.95
CA SER A 124 -12.68 16.05 -2.60
C SER A 124 -12.87 16.21 -4.11
N GLU A 125 -12.20 17.19 -4.71
CA GLU A 125 -12.25 17.40 -6.16
C GLU A 125 -11.73 16.18 -6.93
N ARG A 126 -10.80 15.43 -6.32
CA ARG A 126 -10.26 14.20 -6.87
C ARG A 126 -11.31 13.07 -6.91
N MET A 127 -12.08 12.91 -5.83
CA MET A 127 -13.15 11.90 -5.77
C MET A 127 -14.30 12.26 -6.72
N LYS A 128 -14.63 13.55 -6.85
CA LYS A 128 -15.60 14.03 -7.85
C LYS A 128 -15.11 13.82 -9.28
N ALA A 129 -13.84 14.10 -9.56
CA ALA A 129 -13.24 13.85 -10.86
C ALA A 129 -13.31 12.35 -11.20
N ARG A 130 -12.94 11.48 -10.26
CA ARG A 130 -13.04 10.03 -10.44
C ARG A 130 -14.49 9.58 -10.69
N LYS A 131 -15.46 10.10 -9.94
CA LYS A 131 -16.89 9.83 -10.17
C LYS A 131 -17.28 10.17 -11.62
N ARG A 132 -16.87 11.33 -12.14
CA ARG A 132 -17.13 11.74 -13.53
C ARG A 132 -16.45 10.84 -14.55
N ASP A 133 -15.22 10.41 -14.29
CA ASP A 133 -14.50 9.49 -15.18
C ASP A 133 -15.21 8.13 -15.27
N VAL A 134 -15.69 7.62 -14.13
CA VAL A 134 -16.47 6.38 -14.09
C VAL A 134 -17.79 6.53 -14.83
N ILE A 135 -18.54 7.61 -14.58
CA ILE A 135 -19.82 7.86 -15.27
C ILE A 135 -19.59 7.97 -16.78
N SER A 136 -18.66 8.81 -17.22
CA SER A 136 -18.38 9.02 -18.64
C SER A 136 -17.89 7.76 -19.34
N PHE A 137 -17.10 6.92 -18.66
CA PHE A 137 -16.66 5.63 -19.19
C PHE A 137 -17.83 4.65 -19.34
N PHE A 138 -18.74 4.59 -18.38
CA PHE A 138 -19.91 3.71 -18.45
C PHE A 138 -20.89 4.16 -19.54
N GLU A 139 -21.13 5.46 -19.67
CA GLU A 139 -21.95 6.03 -20.74
C GLU A 139 -21.34 5.77 -22.12
N ALA A 140 -20.01 5.93 -22.27
CA ALA A 140 -19.30 5.61 -23.51
C ALA A 140 -19.42 4.11 -23.89
N ASN A 141 -19.50 3.22 -22.90
CA ASN A 141 -19.72 1.79 -23.09
C ASN A 141 -21.22 1.40 -23.17
N ARG A 142 -22.14 2.38 -23.29
CA ARG A 142 -23.60 2.20 -23.39
C ARG A 142 -24.21 1.47 -22.18
N ILE A 143 -23.66 1.68 -21.00
CA ILE A 143 -24.19 1.12 -19.75
C ILE A 143 -25.05 2.17 -19.07
N GLN A 144 -26.27 1.79 -18.71
CA GLN A 144 -27.18 2.69 -18.00
C GLN A 144 -26.70 2.90 -16.56
N VAL A 145 -26.40 4.15 -16.23
CA VAL A 145 -26.00 4.59 -14.90
C VAL A 145 -26.99 5.63 -14.38
N ILE A 146 -27.46 5.42 -13.16
CA ILE A 146 -28.28 6.36 -12.42
C ILE A 146 -27.35 6.98 -11.38
N HIS A 147 -27.22 8.30 -11.42
CA HIS A 147 -26.39 9.06 -10.48
C HIS A 147 -27.07 10.39 -10.18
N THR A 148 -27.02 10.81 -8.92
CA THR A 148 -27.36 12.19 -8.53
C THR A 148 -26.09 12.91 -8.05
N PRO A 149 -26.05 14.25 -8.13
CA PRO A 149 -24.92 15.02 -7.61
C PRO A 149 -24.68 14.81 -6.11
N GLU A 150 -25.76 14.62 -5.35
CA GLU A 150 -25.76 14.49 -3.89
C GLU A 150 -25.46 13.06 -3.40
N ASP A 151 -25.82 12.03 -4.18
CA ASP A 151 -25.53 10.63 -3.83
C ASP A 151 -24.10 10.26 -4.26
N PRO A 152 -23.21 9.87 -3.34
CA PRO A 152 -21.88 9.38 -3.70
C PRO A 152 -21.90 8.02 -4.42
N ILE A 153 -23.02 7.30 -4.42
CA ILE A 153 -23.13 5.97 -5.04
C ILE A 153 -23.54 6.10 -6.51
N ILE A 154 -22.86 5.34 -7.38
CA ILE A 154 -23.27 5.18 -8.78
C ILE A 154 -24.07 3.88 -8.87
N HIS A 155 -25.32 3.99 -9.33
CA HIS A 155 -26.20 2.85 -9.52
C HIS A 155 -26.15 2.40 -10.97
N VAL A 156 -25.75 1.16 -11.21
CA VAL A 156 -25.61 0.56 -12.54
C VAL A 156 -26.72 -0.46 -12.75
N MET A 157 -27.56 -0.23 -13.76
CA MET A 157 -28.63 -1.15 -14.16
C MET A 157 -29.52 -1.65 -13.01
N ASP A 158 -29.77 -0.79 -12.01
CA ASP A 158 -30.63 -1.03 -10.83
C ASP A 158 -30.24 -2.26 -9.96
N ARG A 159 -29.04 -2.79 -10.15
CA ARG A 159 -28.58 -4.04 -9.50
C ARG A 159 -27.15 -4.02 -9.01
N ALA A 160 -26.33 -3.10 -9.51
CA ALA A 160 -24.96 -2.92 -9.06
C ALA A 160 -24.78 -1.52 -8.49
N HIS A 161 -24.16 -1.44 -7.33
CA HIS A 161 -23.88 -0.20 -6.62
C HIS A 161 -22.38 -0.03 -6.52
N ILE A 162 -21.86 1.09 -7.01
CA ILE A 162 -20.44 1.41 -6.93
C ILE A 162 -20.30 2.54 -5.91
N SER A 163 -19.73 2.22 -4.75
CA SER A 163 -19.41 3.21 -3.73
C SER A 163 -18.00 3.78 -3.93
N PRO A 164 -17.71 4.98 -3.39
CA PRO A 164 -16.34 5.49 -3.28
C PRO A 164 -15.45 4.46 -2.57
N PRO A 165 -14.17 4.27 -2.97
CA PRO A 165 -13.38 5.08 -3.91
C PRO A 165 -13.50 4.67 -5.40
N TYR A 166 -14.60 4.02 -5.78
CA TYR A 166 -14.87 3.55 -7.15
C TYR A 166 -13.80 2.60 -7.69
N VAL A 167 -13.46 1.61 -6.87
CA VAL A 167 -12.54 0.52 -7.16
C VAL A 167 -13.33 -0.78 -7.37
N PRO A 168 -12.74 -1.82 -7.99
CA PRO A 168 -13.45 -3.09 -8.22
C PRO A 168 -14.05 -3.69 -6.94
N ASP A 169 -13.37 -3.53 -5.80
CA ASP A 169 -13.82 -4.07 -4.51
C ASP A 169 -14.92 -3.23 -3.84
N SER A 170 -15.18 -2.02 -4.33
CA SER A 170 -16.27 -1.16 -3.84
C SER A 170 -17.57 -1.35 -4.63
N ILE A 171 -17.65 -2.38 -5.49
CA ILE A 171 -18.87 -2.76 -6.21
C ILE A 171 -19.66 -3.79 -5.40
N LEU A 172 -20.89 -3.47 -5.07
CA LEU A 172 -21.88 -4.39 -4.51
C LEU A 172 -22.88 -4.80 -5.60
N CYS A 173 -23.03 -6.10 -5.85
CA CYS A 173 -24.02 -6.61 -6.79
C CYS A 173 -24.38 -8.05 -6.43
N ASP A 174 -25.68 -8.37 -6.41
CA ASP A 174 -26.17 -9.71 -6.11
C ASP A 174 -25.93 -10.71 -7.26
N ASN A 175 -25.64 -10.21 -8.47
CA ASN A 175 -25.40 -11.02 -9.64
C ASN A 175 -23.90 -11.10 -9.95
N GLU A 176 -23.30 -12.27 -9.74
CA GLU A 176 -21.87 -12.50 -9.94
C GLU A 176 -21.38 -12.25 -11.37
N ILE A 177 -22.21 -12.53 -12.38
CA ILE A 177 -21.87 -12.30 -13.79
C ILE A 177 -21.78 -10.79 -14.07
N MET A 178 -22.74 -10.04 -13.54
CA MET A 178 -22.74 -8.58 -13.62
C MET A 178 -21.59 -7.98 -12.82
N LEU A 179 -21.35 -8.47 -11.61
CA LEU A 179 -20.24 -8.04 -10.76
C LEU A 179 -18.90 -8.19 -11.49
N LYS A 180 -18.63 -9.36 -12.08
CA LYS A 180 -17.41 -9.60 -12.84
C LYS A 180 -17.27 -8.63 -14.02
N ARG A 181 -18.35 -8.42 -14.79
CA ARG A 181 -18.34 -7.52 -15.94
C ARG A 181 -18.11 -6.06 -15.54
N VAL A 182 -18.74 -5.59 -14.46
CA VAL A 182 -18.55 -4.23 -13.94
C VAL A 182 -17.14 -4.07 -13.37
N LYS A 183 -16.61 -5.07 -12.67
CA LYS A 183 -15.20 -5.11 -12.20
C LYS A 183 -14.23 -4.97 -13.37
N ASP A 184 -14.41 -5.77 -14.43
CA ASP A 184 -13.57 -5.74 -15.62
C ASP A 184 -13.60 -4.37 -16.34
N LEU A 185 -14.73 -3.67 -16.26
CA LEU A 185 -14.88 -2.33 -16.83
C LEU A 185 -14.18 -1.26 -15.97
N ILE A 186 -14.33 -1.31 -14.64
CA ILE A 186 -13.65 -0.36 -13.75
C ILE A 186 -12.13 -0.51 -13.85
N LEU A 187 -11.62 -1.74 -14.01
CA LEU A 187 -10.19 -2.00 -14.18
C LEU A 187 -9.58 -1.33 -15.42
N ARG A 188 -10.39 -1.06 -16.46
CA ARG A 188 -9.93 -0.36 -17.67
C ARG A 188 -9.87 1.16 -17.50
N ILE A 189 -10.40 1.70 -16.41
CA ILE A 189 -10.36 3.14 -16.13
C ILE A 189 -9.03 3.44 -15.41
N PRO A 190 -8.12 4.19 -16.04
CA PRO A 190 -6.79 4.44 -15.48
C PRO A 190 -6.92 5.06 -14.08
N LEU A 191 -6.22 4.48 -13.11
CA LEU A 191 -6.16 5.02 -11.75
C LEU A 191 -5.18 6.19 -11.75
N VAL A 192 -5.70 7.41 -11.75
CA VAL A 192 -4.88 8.62 -11.56
C VAL A 192 -4.51 8.68 -10.08
N TYR A 193 -3.32 8.16 -9.74
CA TYR A 193 -2.71 8.24 -8.41
C TYR A 193 -1.97 9.55 -8.19
#